data_AF-A0A8D3X116-F1
#
_entry.id   AF-A0A8D3X116-F1
#
_cell.length_a   1.000
_cell.length_b   1.000
_cell.length_c   1.000
_cell.angle_alpha   90.00
_cell.angle_beta   90.00
_cell.angle_gamma   90.00
#
_symmetry.space_group_name_H-M   'P 1'
#
loop_
_entity.id
_entity.type
_entity.pdbx_description
1 polymer ?
#
loop_
_entity_poly.entity_id
_entity_poly.type
_entity_poly.pdbx_seq_one_letter_code
_entity_poly.pdbx_strand_id
1 'polypeptide(L)'
;MAEITLEELQDETLLKQKLEANEEELAKIKRANFEVIEQQALLLEKKLEKFTPIMRFIKDSGYYITHPTLSYKSSRGAVLDFDEQNNLLYFYDLDSRWIKKINMYNTEDIKSVSFENFAERRNLDNAIAGLNYLLVIQDEIKKQFLQDRQKREKWLKENEVEDNE
;
A
#
# COMPACT_ATOMS: atom_id res chain seq x y z
N MET A 1 -7.17 -34.84 -2.43
CA MET A 1 -6.55 -34.66 -3.76
C MET A 1 -5.96 -36.00 -4.14
N ALA A 2 -6.43 -36.60 -5.23
CA ALA A 2 -5.86 -37.86 -5.72
C ALA A 2 -4.62 -37.53 -6.57
N GLU A 3 -3.45 -38.00 -6.16
CA GLU A 3 -2.23 -37.91 -6.98
C GLU A 3 -2.38 -38.83 -8.21
N ILE A 4 -2.05 -38.31 -9.38
CA ILE A 4 -2.06 -39.07 -10.64
C ILE A 4 -0.84 -40.00 -10.64
N THR A 5 -1.05 -41.31 -10.78
CA THR A 5 0.07 -42.27 -10.86
C THR A 5 0.44 -42.55 -12.32
N LEU A 6 1.71 -42.86 -12.56
CA LEU A 6 2.26 -43.12 -13.91
C LEU A 6 1.60 -44.31 -14.63
N GLU A 7 0.98 -45.22 -13.88
CA GLU A 7 0.33 -46.42 -14.38
C GLU A 7 -1.06 -46.13 -14.99
N GLU A 8 -1.74 -45.07 -14.55
CA GLU A 8 -3.06 -44.65 -15.06
C GLU A 8 -2.97 -43.88 -16.38
N LEU A 9 -1.76 -43.46 -16.76
CA LEU A 9 -1.44 -42.70 -17.97
C LEU A 9 -1.31 -43.57 -19.23
N GLN A 10 -1.40 -44.90 -19.11
CA GLN A 10 -1.30 -45.84 -20.24
C GLN A 10 -2.61 -46.02 -21.02
N ASP A 11 -3.75 -45.64 -20.44
CA ASP A 11 -5.04 -45.62 -21.11
C ASP A 11 -5.38 -44.20 -21.57
N GLU A 12 -5.27 -43.94 -22.87
CA GLU A 12 -5.51 -42.63 -23.48
C GLU A 12 -6.91 -42.07 -23.15
N THR A 13 -7.90 -42.94 -22.94
CA THR A 13 -9.28 -42.52 -22.63
C THR A 13 -9.38 -42.05 -21.18
N LEU A 14 -8.79 -42.80 -20.25
CA LEU A 14 -8.74 -42.44 -18.83
C LEU A 14 -7.91 -41.17 -18.60
N LEU A 15 -6.79 -41.04 -19.31
CA LEU A 15 -5.96 -39.84 -19.28
C LEU A 15 -6.73 -38.61 -19.74
N LYS A 16 -7.45 -38.70 -20.87
CA LYS A 16 -8.23 -37.59 -21.39
C LYS A 16 -9.34 -37.16 -20.42
N GLN A 17 -10.06 -38.11 -19.82
CA GLN A 17 -11.09 -37.82 -18.82
C GLN A 17 -10.52 -37.14 -17.57
N LYS A 18 -9.36 -37.58 -17.09
CA LYS A 18 -8.69 -36.94 -15.93
C LYS A 18 -8.18 -35.54 -16.27
N LEU A 19 -7.67 -35.32 -17.48
CA LEU A 19 -7.28 -33.99 -17.94
C LEU A 19 -8.48 -33.05 -18.00
N GLU A 20 -9.58 -33.47 -18.62
CA GLU A 20 -10.82 -32.69 -18.70
C GLU A 20 -11.37 -32.35 -17.30
N ALA A 21 -11.41 -33.32 -16.39
CA ALA A 21 -11.85 -33.11 -15.01
C ALA A 21 -10.94 -32.13 -14.24
N ASN A 22 -9.61 -32.28 -14.39
CA ASN A 22 -8.65 -31.37 -13.77
C ASN A 22 -8.72 -29.96 -14.37
N GLU A 23 -8.96 -29.82 -15.67
CA GLU A 23 -9.14 -28.51 -16.32
C GLU A 23 -10.38 -27.80 -15.79
N GLU A 24 -11.50 -28.51 -15.63
CA GLU A 24 -12.71 -27.96 -15.02
C GLU A 24 -12.49 -27.56 -13.55
N GLU A 25 -11.81 -28.39 -12.77
CA GLU A 25 -11.49 -28.08 -11.37
C GLU A 25 -10.56 -26.87 -11.26
N LEU A 26 -9.51 -26.81 -12.08
CA LEU A 26 -8.61 -25.66 -12.16
C LEU A 26 -9.35 -24.39 -12.58
N ALA A 27 -10.28 -24.47 -13.53
CA ALA A 27 -11.09 -23.32 -13.93
C ALA A 27 -11.97 -22.80 -12.78
N LYS A 28 -12.59 -23.71 -12.00
CA LYS A 28 -13.38 -23.35 -10.81
C LYS A 28 -12.52 -22.69 -9.74
N ILE A 29 -11.35 -23.27 -9.43
CA ILE A 29 -10.41 -22.72 -8.45
C ILE A 29 -9.90 -21.35 -8.90
N LYS A 30 -9.52 -21.20 -10.18
CA LYS A 30 -9.07 -19.90 -10.73
C LYS A 30 -10.14 -18.83 -10.61
N ARG A 31 -11.41 -19.16 -10.91
CA ARG A 31 -12.52 -18.22 -10.76
C ARG A 31 -12.72 -17.82 -9.30
N ALA A 32 -12.77 -18.79 -8.39
CA ALA A 32 -12.91 -18.51 -6.96
C ALA A 32 -11.76 -17.64 -6.41
N ASN A 33 -10.52 -17.91 -6.84
CA ASN A 33 -9.36 -17.11 -6.46
C ASN A 33 -9.45 -15.68 -7.01
N PHE A 34 -9.90 -15.52 -8.26
CA PHE A 34 -10.10 -14.20 -8.86
C PHE A 34 -11.14 -13.37 -8.09
N GLU A 35 -12.25 -13.97 -7.68
CA GLU A 35 -13.28 -13.29 -6.86
C GLU A 35 -12.71 -12.81 -5.51
N VAL A 36 -11.85 -13.59 -4.87
CA VAL A 36 -11.18 -13.19 -3.62
C VAL A 36 -10.24 -12.01 -3.85
N ILE A 37 -9.45 -12.03 -4.93
CA ILE A 37 -8.54 -10.94 -5.29
C ILE A 37 -9.33 -9.65 -5.56
N GLU A 38 -10.45 -9.74 -6.28
CA GLU A 38 -11.32 -8.59 -6.55
C GLU A 38 -11.89 -7.98 -5.26
N GLN A 39 -12.34 -8.82 -4.32
CA GLN A 39 -12.82 -8.36 -3.02
C GLN A 39 -11.72 -7.67 -2.20
N GLN A 40 -10.51 -8.22 -2.22
CA GLN A 40 -9.35 -7.63 -1.55
C GLN A 40 -8.96 -6.28 -2.17
N ALA A 41 -8.93 -6.19 -3.49
CA ALA A 41 -8.66 -4.96 -4.24
C ALA A 41 -9.67 -3.86 -3.90
N LEU A 42 -10.96 -4.20 -3.90
CA LEU A 42 -12.05 -3.27 -3.57
C LEU A 42 -12.03 -2.84 -2.10
N LEU A 43 -11.62 -3.72 -1.19
CA LEU A 43 -11.41 -3.36 0.22
C LEU A 43 -10.26 -2.36 0.37
N LEU A 44 -9.14 -2.59 -0.32
CA LEU A 44 -7.98 -1.70 -0.31
C LEU A 44 -8.35 -0.32 -0.87
N GLU A 45 -9.02 -0.28 -2.02
CA GLU A 45 -9.50 0.96 -2.65
C GLU A 45 -10.39 1.76 -1.69
N LYS A 46 -11.41 1.14 -1.10
CA LYS A 46 -12.30 1.79 -0.13
C LYS A 46 -11.55 2.35 1.08
N LYS A 47 -10.53 1.64 1.56
CA LYS A 47 -9.69 2.13 2.66
C LYS A 47 -8.87 3.34 2.22
N LEU A 48 -8.24 3.29 1.06
CA LEU A 48 -7.48 4.42 0.53
C LEU A 48 -8.33 5.68 0.36
N GLU A 49 -9.55 5.53 -0.16
CA GLU A 49 -10.50 6.64 -0.24
C GLU A 49 -10.86 7.18 1.15
N LYS A 50 -11.15 6.30 2.11
CA LYS A 50 -11.44 6.69 3.50
C LYS A 50 -10.29 7.47 4.14
N PHE A 51 -9.05 7.10 3.86
CA PHE A 51 -7.85 7.76 4.42
C PHE A 51 -7.37 8.96 3.60
N THR A 52 -7.96 9.22 2.42
CA THR A 52 -7.59 10.35 1.55
C THR A 52 -7.61 11.71 2.26
N PRO A 53 -8.60 12.04 3.11
CA PRO A 53 -8.58 13.31 3.85
C PRO A 53 -7.35 13.47 4.75
N ILE A 54 -6.92 12.40 5.42
CA ILE A 54 -5.74 12.41 6.31
C ILE A 54 -4.47 12.55 5.47
N MET A 55 -4.36 11.81 4.37
CA MET A 55 -3.22 11.92 3.46
C MET A 55 -3.10 13.34 2.86
N ARG A 56 -4.22 13.98 2.50
CA ARG A 56 -4.25 15.38 2.06
C ARG A 56 -3.78 16.31 3.16
N PHE A 57 -4.29 16.17 4.38
CA PHE A 57 -3.85 16.96 5.52
C PHE A 57 -2.33 16.88 5.74
N ILE A 58 -1.75 15.67 5.69
CA ILE A 58 -0.30 15.46 5.85
C ILE A 58 0.47 16.18 4.72
N LYS A 59 0.04 16.00 3.46
CA LYS A 59 0.65 16.65 2.28
C LYS A 59 0.57 18.17 2.36
N ASP A 60 -0.61 18.71 2.66
CA ASP A 60 -0.87 20.16 2.74
C ASP A 60 -0.11 20.82 3.90
N SER A 61 0.16 20.04 4.96
CA SER A 61 1.00 20.47 6.09
C SER A 61 2.50 20.43 5.77
N GLY A 62 2.90 19.99 4.57
CA GLY A 62 4.30 19.91 4.13
C GLY A 62 5.07 18.69 4.67
N TYR A 63 4.37 17.70 5.23
CA TYR A 63 4.99 16.49 5.79
C TYR A 63 5.01 15.35 4.77
N TYR A 64 5.98 14.44 4.94
CA TYR A 64 6.04 13.20 4.18
C TYR A 64 5.19 12.12 4.85
N ILE A 65 4.56 11.28 4.05
CA ILE A 65 3.90 10.06 4.50
C ILE A 65 4.93 8.95 4.55
N THR A 66 5.08 8.34 5.73
CA THR A 66 6.01 7.23 6.01
C THR A 66 5.25 5.93 6.26
N HIS A 67 5.99 4.83 6.38
CA HIS A 67 5.47 3.52 6.71
C HIS A 67 6.05 3.06 8.07
N PRO A 68 5.32 2.28 8.89
CA PRO A 68 5.82 1.82 10.19
C PRO A 68 7.04 0.89 10.08
N THR A 69 7.12 0.09 9.01
CA THR A 69 8.17 -0.93 8.82
C THR A 69 9.07 -0.70 7.61
N LEU A 70 8.71 0.23 6.72
CA LEU A 70 9.50 0.51 5.51
C LEU A 70 10.23 1.84 5.69
N SER A 71 11.49 1.90 5.26
CA SER A 71 12.33 3.10 5.36
C SER A 71 11.96 4.21 4.37
N TYR A 72 11.03 3.95 3.45
CA TYR A 72 10.66 4.88 2.40
C TYR A 72 9.59 5.87 2.85
N LYS A 73 9.66 7.07 2.27
CA LYS A 73 8.74 8.17 2.51
C LYS A 73 8.25 8.74 1.19
N SER A 74 7.03 9.24 1.17
CA SER A 74 6.39 9.79 -0.02
C SER A 74 5.72 11.12 0.29
N SER A 75 5.91 12.11 -0.57
CA SER A 75 5.15 13.37 -0.54
C SER A 75 3.86 13.31 -1.36
N ARG A 76 3.63 12.21 -2.10
CA ARG A 76 2.53 12.08 -3.06
C ARG A 76 1.34 11.29 -2.51
N GLY A 77 1.56 10.44 -1.52
CA GLY A 77 0.53 9.65 -0.85
C GLY A 77 1.10 8.44 -0.12
N ALA A 78 0.23 7.55 0.35
CA ALA A 78 0.62 6.44 1.23
C ALA A 78 1.59 5.46 0.57
N VAL A 79 2.67 5.12 1.29
CA VAL A 79 3.54 4.00 0.93
C VAL A 79 2.79 2.71 1.26
N LEU A 80 2.68 1.81 0.27
CA LEU A 80 1.88 0.59 0.40
C LEU A 80 2.75 -0.65 0.56
N ASP A 81 3.81 -0.78 -0.24
CA ASP A 81 4.69 -1.95 -0.19
C ASP A 81 6.03 -1.64 -0.85
N PHE A 82 7.02 -2.47 -0.57
CA PHE A 82 8.33 -2.42 -1.21
C PHE A 82 8.79 -3.83 -1.62
N ASP A 83 9.19 -3.96 -2.88
CA ASP A 83 9.82 -5.15 -3.41
C ASP A 83 11.34 -5.02 -3.33
N GLU A 84 11.94 -5.65 -2.32
CA GLU A 84 13.39 -5.64 -2.13
C GLU A 84 14.14 -6.32 -3.28
N GLN A 85 13.55 -7.35 -3.89
CA GLN A 85 14.21 -8.14 -4.94
C GLN A 85 14.34 -7.33 -6.24
N ASN A 86 13.30 -6.58 -6.59
CA ASN A 86 13.24 -5.79 -7.82
C ASN A 86 13.49 -4.29 -7.58
N ASN A 87 13.71 -3.88 -6.33
CA ASN A 87 13.86 -2.50 -5.88
C ASN A 87 12.68 -1.61 -6.32
N LEU A 88 11.45 -2.12 -6.17
CA LEU A 88 10.22 -1.43 -6.59
C LEU A 88 9.44 -0.92 -5.39
N LEU A 89 9.22 0.39 -5.32
CA LEU A 89 8.36 1.01 -4.32
C LEU A 89 6.95 1.18 -4.87
N TYR A 90 5.95 0.76 -4.10
CA TYR A 90 4.54 0.92 -4.41
C TYR A 90 3.92 1.95 -3.47
N PHE A 91 3.25 2.94 -4.03
CA PHE A 91 2.57 3.98 -3.26
C PHE A 91 1.25 4.38 -3.93
N TYR A 92 0.29 4.79 -3.12
CA TYR A 92 -0.93 5.43 -3.63
C TYR A 92 -0.64 6.89 -3.93
N ASP A 93 -0.93 7.34 -5.15
CA ASP A 93 -0.78 8.74 -5.54
C ASP A 93 -2.12 9.48 -5.36
N LEU A 94 -2.15 10.49 -4.50
CA LEU A 94 -3.39 11.21 -4.14
C LEU A 94 -4.04 11.98 -5.29
N ASP A 95 -3.21 12.43 -6.23
CA ASP A 95 -3.65 13.32 -7.31
C ASP A 95 -4.30 12.48 -8.42
N SER A 96 -3.65 11.39 -8.81
CA SER A 96 -4.18 10.48 -9.82
C SER A 96 -5.19 9.46 -9.26
N ARG A 97 -5.17 9.20 -7.94
CA ARG A 97 -5.96 8.14 -7.27
C ARG A 97 -5.63 6.73 -7.75
N TRP A 98 -4.42 6.52 -8.24
CA TRP A 98 -3.92 5.20 -8.66
C TRP A 98 -2.77 4.74 -7.77
N ILE A 99 -2.63 3.42 -7.66
CA ILE A 99 -1.38 2.83 -7.17
C ILE A 99 -0.32 3.06 -8.23
N LYS A 100 0.82 3.61 -7.81
CA LYS A 100 2.01 3.80 -8.61
C LYS A 100 3.09 2.85 -8.13
N LYS A 101 3.87 2.36 -9.07
CA LYS A 101 5.15 1.70 -8.81
C LYS A 101 6.27 2.51 -9.42
N ILE A 102 7.40 2.56 -8.72
CA ILE A 102 8.60 3.25 -9.16
C ILE A 102 9.80 2.37 -8.86
N ASN A 103 10.76 2.31 -9.79
CA ASN A 103 12.03 1.67 -9.53
C ASN A 103 12.94 2.64 -8.77
N MET A 104 13.46 2.25 -7.61
CA MET A 104 14.27 3.15 -6.80
C MET A 104 15.67 3.40 -7.39
N TYR A 105 16.12 2.63 -8.39
CA TYR A 105 17.30 2.94 -9.20
C TYR A 105 17.02 3.90 -10.35
N ASN A 106 15.78 3.93 -10.86
CA ASN A 106 15.35 4.84 -11.93
C ASN A 106 14.00 5.45 -11.58
N THR A 107 14.04 6.59 -10.90
CA THR A 107 12.85 7.28 -10.39
C THR A 107 12.09 8.06 -11.45
N GLU A 108 12.53 8.06 -12.71
CA GLU A 108 11.81 8.71 -13.81
C GLU A 108 10.71 7.80 -14.36
N ASP A 109 10.85 6.47 -14.23
CA ASP A 109 9.88 5.50 -14.75
C ASP A 109 8.82 5.15 -13.69
N ILE A 110 7.80 5.99 -13.59
CA ILE A 110 6.63 5.77 -12.72
C ILE A 110 5.49 5.13 -13.53
N LYS A 111 5.05 3.94 -13.11
CA LYS A 111 3.96 3.19 -13.76
C LYS A 111 2.75 3.06 -12.86
N SER A 112 1.55 3.09 -13.44
CA SER A 112 0.32 2.74 -12.74
C SER A 112 0.21 1.22 -12.56
N VAL A 113 -0.42 0.81 -11.46
CA VAL A 113 -0.78 -0.57 -11.15
C VAL A 113 -2.26 -0.58 -10.78
N SER A 114 -3.04 -1.52 -11.31
CA SER A 114 -4.44 -1.67 -10.89
C SER A 114 -4.52 -2.27 -9.48
N PHE A 115 -5.64 -2.06 -8.79
CA PHE A 115 -5.83 -2.60 -7.45
C PHE A 115 -5.78 -4.13 -7.42
N GLU A 116 -6.33 -4.79 -8.44
CA GLU A 116 -6.34 -6.26 -8.58
C GLU A 116 -4.93 -6.79 -8.78
N ASN A 117 -4.14 -6.16 -9.68
CA ASN A 117 -2.75 -6.56 -9.88
C ASN A 117 -1.88 -6.34 -8.63
N PHE A 118 -2.19 -5.32 -7.83
CA PHE A 118 -1.53 -5.11 -6.55
C PHE A 118 -1.95 -6.18 -5.54
N ALA A 119 -3.25 -6.42 -5.37
CA ALA A 119 -3.79 -7.41 -4.44
C ALA A 119 -3.34 -8.85 -4.75
N GLU A 120 -3.26 -9.22 -6.04
CA GLU A 120 -2.80 -10.53 -6.48
C GLU A 120 -1.33 -10.79 -6.11
N ARG A 121 -0.47 -9.77 -6.20
CA ARG A 121 0.98 -9.95 -6.26
C ARG A 121 1.74 -9.43 -5.06
N ARG A 122 1.12 -8.60 -4.23
CA ARG A 122 1.78 -7.83 -3.18
C ARG A 122 1.24 -8.14 -1.80
N ASN A 123 2.00 -7.73 -0.79
CA ASN A 123 1.61 -7.91 0.60
C ASN A 123 0.56 -6.87 0.99
N LEU A 124 -0.70 -7.29 1.03
CA LEU A 124 -1.82 -6.43 1.46
C LEU A 124 -1.71 -6.02 2.93
N ASP A 125 -1.17 -6.86 3.80
CA ASP A 125 -1.02 -6.53 5.23
C ASP A 125 -0.06 -5.35 5.41
N ASN A 126 1.01 -5.28 4.63
CA ASN A 126 1.88 -4.11 4.56
C ASN A 126 1.09 -2.86 4.16
N ALA A 127 0.33 -2.94 3.06
CA ALA A 127 -0.46 -1.80 2.59
C ALA A 127 -1.45 -1.31 3.66
N ILE A 128 -2.13 -2.22 4.35
CA ILE A 128 -3.05 -1.87 5.43
C ILE A 128 -2.32 -1.29 6.64
N ALA A 129 -1.14 -1.81 6.99
CA ALA A 129 -0.32 -1.28 8.08
C ALA A 129 0.10 0.18 7.80
N GLY A 130 0.55 0.48 6.58
CA GLY A 130 0.87 1.83 6.14
C GLY A 130 -0.30 2.79 6.26
N LEU A 131 -1.50 2.36 5.85
CA LEU A 131 -2.71 3.19 5.95
C LEU A 131 -3.13 3.46 7.38
N ASN A 132 -3.08 2.44 8.24
CA ASN A 132 -3.41 2.63 9.66
C ASN A 132 -2.40 3.57 10.36
N TYR A 133 -1.15 3.59 9.90
CA TYR A 133 -0.10 4.46 10.45
C TYR A 133 -0.29 5.95 10.14
N LEU A 134 -1.13 6.30 9.16
CA LEU A 134 -1.44 7.70 8.82
C LEU A 134 -2.00 8.49 10.00
N LEU A 135 -2.79 7.84 10.87
CA LEU A 135 -3.32 8.46 12.09
C LEU A 135 -2.21 8.76 13.10
N VAL A 136 -1.20 7.88 13.19
CA VAL A 136 -0.03 8.10 14.05
C VAL A 136 0.76 9.30 13.55
N ILE A 137 1.01 9.40 12.24
CA ILE A 137 1.68 10.55 11.62
C ILE A 137 0.92 11.84 11.93
N GLN A 138 -0.41 11.83 11.79
CA GLN A 138 -1.24 13.01 12.09
C GLN A 138 -1.08 13.45 13.55
N ASP A 139 -1.07 12.52 14.50
CA ASP A 139 -0.87 12.80 15.92
C ASP A 139 0.55 13.31 16.22
N GLU A 140 1.56 12.80 15.55
CA GLU A 140 2.95 13.27 15.65
C GLU A 140 3.08 14.72 15.16
N ILE A 141 2.48 15.04 14.01
CA ILE A 141 2.43 16.42 13.47
C ILE A 141 1.78 17.36 14.48
N LYS A 142 0.66 16.95 15.09
CA LYS A 142 -0.02 17.73 16.13
C LYS A 142 0.88 17.97 17.34
N LYS A 143 1.59 16.95 17.82
CA LYS A 143 2.52 17.08 18.95
C LYS A 143 3.65 18.06 18.62
N GLN A 144 4.20 17.98 17.40
CA GLN A 144 5.25 18.88 16.94
C GLN A 144 4.78 20.34 16.94
N PHE A 145 3.59 20.63 16.38
CA PHE A 145 3.04 21.99 16.40
C PHE A 145 2.82 22.53 17.82
N LEU A 146 2.38 21.69 18.76
CA LEU A 146 2.22 22.09 20.16
C LEU A 146 3.57 22.43 20.82
N GLN A 147 4.59 21.62 20.57
CA GLN A 147 5.94 21.88 21.08
C GLN A 147 6.55 23.14 20.47
N ASP A 148 6.37 23.34 19.16
CA ASP A 148 6.88 24.53 18.48
C ASP A 148 6.19 25.79 18.96
N ARG A 149 4.87 25.75 19.21
CA ARG A 149 4.14 26.86 19.83
C ARG A 149 4.70 27.19 21.21
N GLN A 150 4.88 26.20 22.08
CA GLN A 150 5.43 26.41 23.42
C GLN A 150 6.83 27.01 23.40
N LYS A 151 7.71 26.53 22.50
CA LYS A 151 9.05 27.10 22.31
C LYS A 151 9.00 28.56 21.89
N ARG A 152 8.11 28.90 20.94
CA ARG A 152 7.93 30.27 20.45
C ARG A 152 7.34 31.20 21.51
N GLU A 153 6.33 30.75 22.26
CA GLU A 153 5.75 31.49 23.38
C GLU A 153 6.78 31.76 24.49
N LYS A 154 7.62 30.76 24.79
CA LYS A 154 8.72 30.91 25.75
C LYS A 154 9.74 31.95 25.24
N TRP A 155 10.15 31.84 23.99
CA TRP A 155 11.08 32.78 23.38
C TRP A 155 10.53 34.22 23.40
N LEU A 156 9.25 34.43 23.09
CA LEU A 156 8.62 35.76 23.19
C LEU A 156 8.71 36.33 24.60
N LYS A 157 8.35 35.56 25.63
CA LYS A 157 8.43 36.01 27.03
C LYS A 157 9.85 36.35 27.48
N GLU A 158 10.84 35.59 27.01
CA GLU A 158 12.25 35.82 27.33
C GLU A 158 12.84 37.04 26.60
N ASN A 159 12.20 37.51 25.53
CA ASN A 159 12.67 38.61 24.69
C ASN A 159 11.73 39.83 24.68
N GLU A 160 10.65 39.83 25.46
CA GLU A 160 9.71 40.96 25.62
C GLU A 160 10.10 41.96 26.74
N VAL A 161 11.40 42.16 26.99
CA VAL A 161 11.88 43.24 27.90
C VAL A 161 13.02 44.00 27.24
N GLU A 162 12.71 45.12 26.58
CA GLU A 162 13.53 46.34 26.42
C GLU A 162 12.82 47.34 25.47
N ASP A 163 11.62 47.83 25.83
CA ASP A 163 10.99 48.97 25.14
C ASP A 163 10.08 49.80 26.07
N ASN A 164 10.41 49.86 27.36
CA ASN A 164 9.76 50.75 28.33
C ASN A 164 10.80 51.32 29.32
N GLU A 165 11.63 52.25 28.86
CA GLU A 165 12.19 53.36 29.66
C GLU A 165 12.33 54.62 28.80
#